data_AF-A0A6N7HL85-F1
#
_entry.id   AF-A0A6N7HL85-F1
#
_cell.length_a   1.000
_cell.length_b   1.000
_cell.length_c   1.000
_cell.angle_alpha   90.00
_cell.angle_beta   90.00
_cell.angle_gamma   90.00
#
_symmetry.space_group_name_H-M   'P 1'
#
loop_
_entity.id
_entity.type
_entity.pdbx_description
1 polymer ?
#
loop_
_entity_poly.entity_id
_entity_poly.type
_entity_poly.pdbx_seq_one_letter_code
_entity_poly.pdbx_strand_id
1 'polypeptide(L)'
;MTWSLGLLGDLMWMRLPETRPFLAQRIAREVEHAMDARRELMLLVGDIVTGALWRPVMCPTLDDYPRTRDRVAAQLRVVREAYVADHPDRDATRGTLEDYVLYNLQEPEYRRIVEEVDPELASLMDSVMGS
;
A
#
# COMPACT_ATOMS: atom_id res chain seq x y z
N MET A 1 15.11 19.88 4.57
CA MET A 1 13.73 19.39 4.42
C MET A 1 13.81 17.98 3.91
N THR A 2 13.40 17.01 4.72
CA THR A 2 13.23 15.64 4.25
C THR A 2 11.85 15.58 3.62
N TRP A 3 11.79 15.41 2.31
CA TRP A 3 10.53 15.22 1.60
C TRP A 3 9.99 13.83 1.90
N SER A 4 8.70 13.71 2.20
CA SER A 4 8.02 12.44 2.48
C SER A 4 6.67 12.42 1.76
N LEU A 5 6.29 11.25 1.24
CA LEU A 5 4.99 10.98 0.63
C LEU A 5 3.96 10.49 1.66
N GLY A 6 4.31 10.53 2.94
CA GLY A 6 3.72 9.70 3.98
C GLY A 6 4.37 8.32 4.01
N LEU A 7 4.31 7.64 5.16
CA LEU A 7 5.02 6.37 5.39
C LEU A 7 4.78 5.33 4.29
N LEU A 8 3.52 5.12 3.91
CA LEU A 8 3.17 4.14 2.88
C LEU A 8 3.76 4.51 1.52
N GLY A 9 3.65 5.78 1.11
CA GLY A 9 4.25 6.26 -0.13
C GLY A 9 5.77 6.11 -0.14
N ASP A 10 6.43 6.40 0.98
CA ASP A 10 7.89 6.25 1.13
C ASP A 10 8.31 4.77 1.06
N LEU A 11 7.60 3.88 1.75
CA LEU A 11 7.85 2.43 1.69
C LEU A 11 7.67 1.89 0.27
N MET A 12 6.61 2.29 -0.42
CA MET A 12 6.36 1.92 -1.82
C MET A 12 7.48 2.44 -2.73
N TRP A 13 7.87 3.71 -2.60
CA TRP A 13 8.95 4.30 -3.39
C TRP A 13 10.28 3.55 -3.21
N MET A 14 10.61 3.22 -1.97
CA MET A 14 11.87 2.55 -1.64
C MET A 14 11.89 1.09 -2.07
N ARG A 15 10.77 0.37 -1.93
CA ARG A 15 10.75 -1.11 -1.98
C ARG A 15 10.00 -1.70 -3.17
N LEU A 16 9.16 -0.93 -3.85
CA LEU A 16 8.39 -1.36 -5.01
C LEU A 16 8.72 -0.43 -6.20
N PRO A 17 9.86 -0.62 -6.88
CA PRO A 17 10.30 0.24 -7.97
C PRO A 17 9.25 0.44 -9.08
N GLU A 18 8.39 -0.54 -9.31
CA GLU A 18 7.28 -0.51 -10.25
C GLU A 18 6.23 0.56 -9.93
N THR A 19 6.13 1.00 -8.68
CA THR A 19 5.20 2.07 -8.26
C THR A 19 5.72 3.47 -8.60
N ARG A 20 7.03 3.64 -8.79
CA ARG A 20 7.69 4.96 -8.90
C ARG A 20 7.15 5.82 -10.04
N PRO A 21 6.90 5.32 -11.27
CA PRO A 21 6.36 6.16 -12.34
C PRO A 21 4.99 6.75 -11.98
N PHE A 22 4.12 5.95 -11.36
CA PHE A 22 2.81 6.43 -10.92
C PHE A 22 2.96 7.45 -9.77
N LEU A 23 3.76 7.12 -8.75
CA LEU A 23 4.00 8.03 -7.62
C LEU A 23 4.57 9.37 -8.10
N ALA A 24 5.58 9.35 -8.98
CA ALA A 24 6.16 10.56 -9.56
C ALA A 24 5.12 11.40 -10.31
N GLN A 25 4.24 10.77 -11.11
CA GLN A 25 3.18 11.49 -11.80
C GLN A 25 2.15 12.10 -10.82
N ARG A 26 1.77 11.36 -9.79
CA ARG A 26 0.80 11.86 -8.79
C ARG A 26 1.36 13.01 -7.98
N ILE A 27 2.63 12.92 -7.59
CA ILE A 27 3.37 13.99 -6.94
C ILE A 27 3.38 15.25 -7.81
N ALA A 28 3.74 15.13 -9.09
CA ALA A 28 3.80 16.27 -9.99
C ALA A 28 2.44 16.99 -10.10
N ARG A 29 1.35 16.23 -10.26
CA ARG A 29 -0.01 16.79 -10.29
C ARG A 29 -0.42 17.47 -8.99
N GLU A 30 -0.06 16.89 -7.85
CA GLU A 30 -0.40 17.48 -6.55
C GLU A 30 0.35 18.79 -6.31
N VAL A 31 1.62 18.88 -6.76
CA VAL A 31 2.37 20.15 -6.75
C VAL A 31 1.69 21.21 -7.62
N GLU A 32 1.32 20.86 -8.84
CA GLU A 32 0.59 21.78 -9.76
C GLU A 32 -0.72 22.26 -9.12
N HIS A 33 -1.54 21.35 -8.61
CA HIS A 33 -2.81 21.71 -7.96
C HIS A 33 -2.63 22.57 -6.70
N ALA A 34 -1.63 22.26 -5.88
CA ALA A 34 -1.35 23.03 -4.66
C ALA A 34 -0.91 24.47 -4.99
N MET A 35 -0.11 24.64 -6.04
CA MET A 35 0.29 25.96 -6.56
C MET A 35 -0.92 26.75 -7.06
N ASP A 36 -1.76 26.13 -7.89
CA ASP A 36 -2.96 26.79 -8.45
C ASP A 36 -3.95 27.19 -7.37
N ALA A 37 -4.17 26.32 -6.38
CA ALA A 37 -5.09 26.54 -5.27
C ALA A 37 -4.49 27.34 -4.10
N ARG A 38 -3.20 27.71 -4.16
CA ARG A 38 -2.45 28.38 -3.09
C ARG A 38 -2.60 27.71 -1.72
N ARG A 39 -2.50 26.38 -1.70
CA ARG A 39 -2.59 25.55 -0.50
C ARG A 39 -1.30 24.75 -0.28
N GLU A 40 -1.17 24.16 0.90
CA GLU A 40 -0.13 23.18 1.17
C GLU A 40 -0.39 21.86 0.44
N LEU A 41 0.68 21.07 0.25
CA LEU A 41 0.59 19.74 -0.35
C LEU A 41 -0.23 18.81 0.56
N MET A 42 -1.12 18.04 -0.03
CA MET A 42 -1.89 17.02 0.69
C MET A 42 -1.22 15.65 0.60
N LEU A 43 -1.38 14.86 1.67
CA LEU A 43 -1.01 13.45 1.65
C LEU A 43 -1.91 12.68 0.69
N LEU A 44 -1.30 11.87 -0.19
CA LEU A 44 -2.00 11.19 -1.28
C LEU A 44 -2.40 9.74 -0.92
N VAL A 45 -2.66 9.44 0.35
CA VAL A 45 -2.74 8.06 0.87
C VAL A 45 -3.80 7.21 0.14
N GLY A 46 -5.05 7.64 0.08
CA GLY A 46 -6.14 6.87 -0.57
C GLY A 46 -5.94 6.65 -2.07
N ASP A 47 -5.49 7.68 -2.78
CA ASP A 47 -5.19 7.65 -4.22
C ASP A 47 -3.98 6.74 -4.53
N ILE A 48 -3.00 6.68 -3.63
CA ILE A 48 -1.84 5.80 -3.75
C ILE A 48 -2.24 4.34 -3.54
N VAL A 49 -3.08 4.02 -2.55
CA VAL A 49 -3.45 2.62 -2.28
C VAL A 49 -4.24 2.02 -3.43
N THR A 50 -5.28 2.71 -3.89
CA THR A 50 -6.11 2.20 -5.00
C THR A 50 -5.43 2.34 -6.35
N GLY A 51 -4.76 3.47 -6.59
CA GLY A 51 -4.20 3.85 -7.88
C GLY A 51 -2.78 3.39 -8.15
N ALA A 52 -2.02 2.99 -7.11
CA ALA A 52 -0.62 2.57 -7.24
C ALA A 52 -0.35 1.18 -6.64
N LEU A 53 -1.00 0.83 -5.52
CA LEU A 53 -0.69 -0.39 -4.78
C LEU A 53 -1.57 -1.58 -5.21
N TRP A 54 -2.87 -1.54 -4.93
CA TRP A 54 -3.73 -2.71 -5.08
C TRP A 54 -3.87 -3.15 -6.54
N ARG A 55 -4.55 -2.34 -7.37
CA ARG A 55 -4.86 -2.71 -8.77
C ARG A 55 -3.63 -2.86 -9.66
N PRO A 56 -2.65 -1.94 -9.64
CA PRO A 56 -1.56 -1.99 -10.62
C PRO A 56 -0.43 -2.94 -10.22
N VAL A 57 -0.24 -3.19 -8.92
CA VAL A 57 0.94 -3.89 -8.40
C VAL A 57 0.56 -5.21 -7.74
N MET A 58 -0.36 -5.20 -6.77
CA MET A 58 -0.68 -6.41 -6.01
C MET A 58 -1.55 -7.40 -6.78
N CYS A 59 -2.70 -6.98 -7.34
CA CYS A 59 -3.60 -7.86 -8.08
C CYS A 59 -2.87 -8.69 -9.16
N PRO A 60 -2.12 -8.08 -10.11
CA PRO A 60 -1.47 -8.84 -11.16
C PRO A 60 -0.44 -9.86 -10.65
N THR A 61 0.25 -9.54 -9.55
CA THR A 61 1.19 -10.48 -8.94
C THR A 61 0.52 -11.57 -8.13
N LEU A 62 -0.62 -11.30 -7.50
CA LEU A 62 -1.39 -12.33 -6.82
C LEU A 62 -2.01 -13.30 -7.84
N ASP A 63 -2.53 -12.78 -8.95
CA ASP A 63 -3.16 -13.57 -10.02
C ASP A 63 -2.17 -14.49 -10.77
N ASP A 64 -0.88 -14.10 -10.88
CA ASP A 64 0.19 -14.91 -11.50
C ASP A 64 0.97 -15.76 -10.48
N TYR A 65 0.48 -15.86 -9.24
CA TYR A 65 1.06 -16.77 -8.26
C TYR A 65 0.95 -18.24 -8.75
N PRO A 66 2.00 -19.08 -8.61
CA PRO A 66 3.22 -18.90 -7.81
C PRO A 66 4.43 -18.27 -8.54
N ARG A 67 4.33 -17.87 -9.81
CA ARG A 67 5.49 -17.38 -10.60
C ARG A 67 6.08 -16.08 -10.04
N THR A 68 5.26 -15.32 -9.34
CA THR A 68 5.54 -14.00 -8.77
C THR A 68 5.79 -14.03 -7.27
N ARG A 69 6.01 -15.20 -6.66
CA ARG A 69 6.13 -15.38 -5.20
C ARG A 69 7.01 -14.33 -4.50
N ASP A 70 8.22 -14.07 -5.01
CA ASP A 70 9.14 -13.10 -4.38
C ASP A 70 8.61 -11.66 -4.42
N ARG A 71 7.86 -11.30 -5.49
CA ARG A 71 7.21 -10.00 -5.59
C ARG A 71 6.04 -9.88 -4.63
N VAL A 72 5.21 -10.92 -4.55
CA VAL A 72 4.12 -10.99 -3.57
C VAL A 72 4.67 -10.83 -2.15
N ALA A 73 5.75 -11.53 -1.81
CA ALA A 73 6.40 -11.40 -0.50
C ALA A 73 6.88 -9.97 -0.21
N ALA A 74 7.50 -9.30 -1.19
CA ALA A 74 7.94 -7.91 -1.03
C ALA A 74 6.77 -6.93 -0.81
N GLN A 75 5.66 -7.13 -1.53
CA GLN A 75 4.47 -6.28 -1.43
C GLN A 75 3.73 -6.50 -0.11
N LEU A 76 3.50 -7.76 0.30
CA LEU A 76 2.86 -8.08 1.58
C LEU A 76 3.69 -7.53 2.76
N ARG A 77 5.02 -7.58 2.65
CA ARG A 77 5.90 -6.95 3.64
C ARG A 77 5.70 -5.44 3.74
N VAL A 78 5.57 -4.74 2.60
CA VAL A 78 5.28 -3.30 2.60
C VAL A 78 3.94 -3.01 3.28
N VAL A 79 2.89 -3.79 2.98
CA VAL A 79 1.58 -3.66 3.61
C VAL A 79 1.67 -3.85 5.12
N ARG A 80 2.32 -4.93 5.57
CA ARG A 80 2.48 -5.23 6.99
C ARG A 80 3.27 -4.15 7.72
N GLU A 81 4.41 -3.74 7.17
CA GLU A 81 5.26 -2.70 7.79
C GLU A 81 4.54 -1.35 7.87
N ALA A 82 3.81 -0.96 6.83
CA ALA A 82 3.00 0.25 6.85
C ALA A 82 1.88 0.18 7.89
N TYR A 83 1.27 -0.99 8.08
CA TYR A 83 0.17 -1.17 9.01
C TYR A 83 0.61 -1.15 10.49
N VAL A 84 1.74 -1.78 10.82
CA VAL A 84 2.22 -1.92 12.20
C VAL A 84 3.01 -0.71 12.70
N ALA A 85 3.56 0.10 11.79
CA ALA A 85 4.39 1.23 12.15
C ALA A 85 3.62 2.30 12.95
N ASP A 86 4.30 2.88 13.92
CA ASP A 86 3.79 4.03 14.68
C ASP A 86 4.33 5.32 14.04
N HIS A 87 3.42 6.11 13.45
CA HIS A 87 3.74 7.36 12.76
C HIS A 87 2.55 8.33 12.84
N PRO A 88 2.74 9.64 12.53
CA PRO A 88 1.69 10.65 12.71
C PRO A 88 0.36 10.34 12.01
N ASP A 89 0.43 9.73 10.82
CA ASP A 89 -0.74 9.41 9.99
C ASP A 89 -1.17 7.93 10.09
N ARG A 90 -0.84 7.25 11.20
CA ARG A 90 -1.06 5.80 11.35
C ARG A 90 -2.52 5.40 11.17
N ASP A 91 -3.45 6.16 11.75
CA ASP A 91 -4.87 5.80 11.76
C ASP A 91 -5.45 5.92 10.33
N ALA A 92 -5.07 6.97 9.61
CA ALA A 92 -5.44 7.15 8.21
C ALA A 92 -4.83 6.07 7.30
N THR A 93 -3.58 5.67 7.57
CA THR A 93 -2.88 4.61 6.82
C THR A 93 -3.54 3.25 7.06
N ARG A 94 -3.85 2.92 8.31
CA ARG A 94 -4.54 1.68 8.68
C ARG A 94 -5.91 1.59 8.05
N GLY A 95 -6.76 2.62 8.20
CA GLY A 95 -8.09 2.64 7.60
C GLY A 95 -8.04 2.45 6.08
N THR A 96 -7.09 3.13 5.41
CA THR A 96 -6.93 2.97 3.95
C THR A 96 -6.46 1.55 3.57
N LEU A 97 -5.53 0.95 4.34
CA LEU A 97 -5.07 -0.41 4.09
C LEU A 97 -6.18 -1.44 4.38
N GLU A 98 -6.99 -1.23 5.41
CA GLU A 98 -8.15 -2.07 5.73
C GLU A 98 -9.16 -2.06 4.59
N ASP A 99 -9.62 -0.88 4.19
CA ASP A 99 -10.68 -0.71 3.19
C ASP A 99 -10.30 -1.24 1.80
N TYR A 100 -9.03 -1.11 1.41
CA TYR A 100 -8.60 -1.33 0.02
C TYR A 100 -7.62 -2.47 -0.18
N VAL A 101 -6.92 -2.94 0.86
CA VAL A 101 -5.94 -4.02 0.73
C VAL A 101 -6.37 -5.23 1.54
N LEU A 102 -6.49 -5.09 2.86
CA LEU A 102 -6.78 -6.22 3.74
C LEU A 102 -8.16 -6.80 3.44
N TYR A 103 -9.16 -5.96 3.14
CA TYR A 103 -10.47 -6.40 2.70
C TYR A 103 -10.40 -7.33 1.48
N ASN A 104 -9.66 -6.95 0.43
CA ASN A 104 -9.55 -7.78 -0.77
C ASN A 104 -8.68 -9.02 -0.54
N LEU A 105 -7.67 -8.95 0.32
CA LEU A 105 -6.86 -10.13 0.68
C LEU A 105 -7.64 -11.20 1.47
N GLN A 106 -8.86 -10.91 1.92
CA GLN A 106 -9.76 -11.92 2.51
C GLN A 106 -10.38 -12.86 1.48
N GLU A 107 -10.31 -12.55 0.19
CA GLU A 107 -10.82 -13.46 -0.84
C GLU A 107 -10.11 -14.83 -0.73
N PRO A 108 -10.83 -15.96 -0.78
CA PRO A 108 -10.27 -17.28 -0.43
C PRO A 108 -9.00 -17.66 -1.20
N GLU A 109 -8.86 -17.20 -2.45
CA GLU A 109 -7.68 -17.42 -3.28
C GLU A 109 -6.47 -16.62 -2.80
N TYR A 110 -6.63 -15.33 -2.53
CA TYR A 110 -5.56 -14.48 -2.03
C TYR A 110 -5.22 -14.79 -0.58
N ARG A 111 -6.22 -15.13 0.24
CA ARG A 111 -6.02 -15.46 1.66
C ARG A 111 -5.03 -16.61 1.83
N ARG A 112 -5.15 -17.66 1.02
CA ARG A 112 -4.21 -18.80 1.05
C ARG A 112 -2.78 -18.39 0.69
N ILE A 113 -2.64 -17.48 -0.28
CA ILE A 113 -1.32 -16.96 -0.68
C ILE A 113 -0.71 -16.15 0.48
N VAL A 114 -1.50 -15.32 1.16
CA VAL A 114 -1.01 -14.55 2.32
C VAL A 114 -0.60 -15.49 3.46
N GLU A 115 -1.40 -16.52 3.77
CA GLU A 115 -1.06 -17.53 4.79
C GLU A 115 0.24 -18.27 4.48
N GLU A 116 0.51 -18.54 3.20
CA GLU A 116 1.75 -19.20 2.78
C GLU A 116 2.96 -18.26 2.81
N VAL A 117 2.79 -17.03 2.34
CA VAL A 117 3.90 -16.11 2.04
C VAL A 117 4.23 -15.16 3.20
N ASP A 118 3.24 -14.66 3.92
CA ASP A 118 3.40 -13.81 5.09
C ASP A 118 2.40 -14.20 6.22
N PRO A 119 2.68 -15.28 6.98
CA PRO A 119 1.82 -15.74 8.07
C PRO A 119 1.60 -14.70 9.17
N GLU A 120 2.55 -13.77 9.36
CA GLU A 120 2.42 -12.67 10.32
C GLU A 120 1.33 -11.69 9.87
N LEU A 121 1.32 -11.34 8.58
CA LEU A 121 0.24 -10.52 8.01
C LEU A 121 -1.10 -11.27 8.04
N ALA A 122 -1.10 -12.58 7.79
CA ALA A 122 -2.31 -13.39 7.87
C ALA A 122 -2.94 -13.34 9.27
N SER A 123 -2.11 -13.52 10.31
CA SER A 123 -2.54 -13.43 11.72
C SER A 123 -3.03 -12.03 12.09
N LEU A 124 -2.37 -10.99 11.57
CA LEU A 124 -2.79 -9.61 11.75
C LEU A 124 -4.18 -9.37 11.13
N MET A 125 -4.41 -9.84 9.90
CA MET A 125 -5.71 -9.73 9.24
C MET A 125 -6.82 -10.40 10.05
N ASP A 126 -6.56 -11.54 10.68
CA ASP A 126 -7.56 -12.23 11.52
C ASP A 126 -7.94 -11.41 12.74
N SER A 127 -6.98 -10.70 13.36
CA SER A 127 -7.25 -9.83 14.51
C SER A 127 -8.05 -8.58 14.14
N VAL A 128 -7.80 -8.03 12.95
CA VAL A 128 -8.41 -6.78 12.48
C VAL A 128 -9.79 -7.02 11.89
N MET A 129 -9.97 -8.09 11.11
CA MET A 129 -11.21 -8.39 10.37
C MET A 129 -12.15 -9.35 11.10
N GLY A 130 -11.68 -10.04 12.15
CA GLY A 130 -12.49 -10.93 12.99
C GLY A 130 -13.17 -10.24 14.18
N SER A 131 -13.01 -8.93 14.31
CA SER A 131 -13.68 -8.07 15.31
C SER A 131 -14.97 -7.48 14.75
#